data_AF-A0AAW0DN97-F1
#
_entry.id   AF-A0AAW0DN97-F1
#
_cell.length_a   1.000
_cell.length_b   1.000
_cell.length_c   1.000
_cell.angle_alpha   90.00
_cell.angle_beta   90.00
_cell.angle_gamma   90.00
#
_symmetry.space_group_name_H-M   'P 1'
#
loop_
_entity.id
_entity.type
_entity.pdbx_description
1 polymer ?
#
loop_
_entity_poly.entity_id
_entity_poly.type
_entity_poly.pdbx_seq_one_letter_code
_entity_poly.pdbx_strand_id
1 'polypeptide(L)'
;MALLPSFLLLKLVAVFSSLSLVLCDSAGSLSSQYSLTTSTSFPFPTATLSSSDAQSHIVSKWSLSKGRIQDGPQNLAFVSDPFLSSSSGTSSSGPVLQVTYPKGSYSHDTGGAQFENLWNATDGSTFQSMMISYEVAFANNFDWVKGGKLPGLRGGPNAVGCSGGNQPTGRDCFSTRLMWRKDGAGEIYGYFPTQKERCNENSIQCNSDYGTSISRGSFSFAAGQ
;
A
#
# COMPACT_ATOMS: atom_id res chain seq x y z
N MET A 1 76.55 14.45 8.56
CA MET A 1 75.37 13.67 9.00
C MET A 1 74.18 14.61 8.96
N ALA A 2 73.47 14.65 7.83
CA ALA A 2 72.36 15.57 7.58
C ALA A 2 71.07 14.74 7.49
N LEU A 3 70.10 15.05 8.36
CA LEU A 3 68.80 14.40 8.41
C LEU A 3 67.82 15.16 7.50
N LEU A 4 67.30 14.49 6.47
CA LEU A 4 66.18 14.98 5.66
C LEU A 4 64.85 14.83 6.44
N PRO A 5 63.91 15.77 6.32
CA PRO A 5 62.58 15.62 6.90
C PRO A 5 61.70 14.74 6.00
N SER A 6 61.07 13.74 6.62
CA SER A 6 60.05 12.88 6.01
C SER A 6 58.74 13.66 5.86
N PHE A 7 58.33 13.94 4.63
CA PHE A 7 57.00 14.50 4.33
C PHE A 7 55.97 13.36 4.27
N LEU A 8 55.13 13.29 5.30
CA LEU A 8 53.98 12.38 5.34
C LEU A 8 52.87 12.97 4.44
N LEU A 9 52.71 12.42 3.24
CA LEU A 9 51.65 12.81 2.31
C LEU A 9 50.32 12.15 2.75
N LEU A 10 49.48 12.90 3.46
CA LEU A 10 48.14 12.45 3.87
C LEU A 10 47.24 12.45 2.62
N LYS A 11 47.00 11.27 2.03
CA LYS A 11 46.03 11.12 0.93
C LYS A 11 44.61 11.26 1.50
N LEU A 12 43.98 12.40 1.27
CA LEU A 12 42.57 12.63 1.53
C LEU A 12 41.76 11.78 0.53
N VAL A 13 41.23 10.64 0.98
CA VAL A 13 40.25 9.86 0.20
C VAL A 13 38.90 10.53 0.37
N ALA A 14 38.48 11.32 -0.63
CA ALA A 14 37.13 11.82 -0.71
C ALA A 14 36.18 10.65 -0.99
N VAL A 15 35.46 10.20 0.03
CA VAL A 15 34.34 9.27 -0.13
C VAL A 15 33.20 10.06 -0.74
N PHE A 16 33.08 10.03 -2.06
CA PHE A 16 31.88 10.48 -2.75
C PHE A 16 30.76 9.49 -2.40
N SER A 17 29.90 9.87 -1.46
CA SER A 17 28.62 9.20 -1.24
C SER A 17 27.81 9.34 -2.53
N SER A 18 27.80 8.30 -3.36
CA SER A 18 26.87 8.20 -4.47
C SER A 18 25.46 8.25 -3.88
N LEU A 19 24.75 9.37 -4.07
CA LEU A 19 23.30 9.36 -3.95
C LEU A 19 22.79 8.40 -5.02
N SER A 20 22.48 7.17 -4.61
CA SER A 20 21.66 6.29 -5.43
C SER A 20 20.31 6.98 -5.58
N LEU A 21 20.06 7.58 -6.73
CA LEU A 21 18.71 7.91 -7.16
C LEU A 21 17.94 6.60 -7.13
N VAL A 22 17.02 6.45 -6.18
CA VAL A 22 16.04 5.38 -6.22
C VAL A 22 15.16 5.68 -7.41
N LEU A 23 15.49 5.08 -8.56
CA LEU A 23 14.57 5.01 -9.69
C LEU A 23 13.39 4.19 -9.18
N CYS A 24 12.27 4.86 -8.91
CA CYS A 24 11.01 4.16 -8.74
C CYS A 24 10.68 3.57 -10.11
N ASP A 25 10.87 2.26 -10.28
CA ASP A 25 10.42 1.59 -11.50
C ASP A 25 8.93 1.86 -11.67
N SER A 26 8.55 2.37 -12.85
CA SER A 26 7.13 2.57 -13.14
C SER A 26 6.39 1.23 -13.02
N ALA A 27 5.10 1.28 -12.69
CA ALA A 27 4.26 0.08 -12.70
C ALA A 27 4.36 -0.67 -14.05
N GLY A 28 4.49 0.08 -15.16
CA GLY A 28 4.75 -0.49 -16.48
C GLY A 28 6.05 -1.29 -16.56
N SER A 29 7.16 -0.71 -16.08
CA SER A 29 8.48 -1.37 -16.03
C SER A 29 8.45 -2.65 -15.19
N LEU A 30 7.89 -2.58 -13.98
CA LEU A 30 7.75 -3.74 -13.09
C LEU A 30 6.86 -4.82 -13.71
N SER A 31 5.73 -4.43 -14.30
CA SER A 31 4.83 -5.40 -14.95
C SER A 31 5.53 -6.16 -16.07
N SER A 32 6.38 -5.49 -16.86
CA SER A 32 7.18 -6.13 -17.91
C SER A 32 8.28 -7.02 -17.34
N GLN A 33 8.97 -6.58 -16.29
CA GLN A 33 10.01 -7.37 -15.63
C GLN A 33 9.46 -8.71 -15.08
N TYR A 34 8.26 -8.68 -14.50
CA TYR A 34 7.60 -9.87 -13.94
C TYR A 34 6.72 -10.61 -14.96
N SER A 35 6.78 -10.23 -16.26
CA SER A 35 5.98 -10.85 -17.33
C SER A 35 4.47 -10.86 -17.03
N LEU A 36 3.96 -9.80 -16.41
CA LEU A 36 2.53 -9.62 -16.16
C LEU A 36 1.85 -9.11 -17.44
N THR A 37 1.03 -9.95 -18.05
CA THR A 37 0.46 -9.70 -19.39
C THR A 37 -0.94 -9.09 -19.39
N THR A 38 -1.62 -9.10 -18.25
CA THR A 38 -2.99 -8.61 -18.10
C THR A 38 -3.02 -7.46 -17.11
N SER A 39 -3.74 -6.39 -17.45
CA SER A 39 -3.95 -5.25 -16.56
C SER A 39 -5.42 -4.82 -16.57
N THR A 40 -5.83 -4.18 -15.48
CA THR A 40 -7.15 -3.58 -15.34
C THR A 40 -7.09 -2.49 -14.28
N SER A 41 -8.11 -1.64 -14.24
CA SER A 41 -8.24 -0.56 -13.27
C SER A 41 -9.65 -0.55 -12.70
N PHE A 42 -9.82 0.06 -11.52
CA PHE A 42 -11.14 0.31 -10.99
C PHE A 42 -11.88 1.31 -11.89
N PRO A 43 -13.15 1.04 -12.25
CA PRO A 43 -13.93 1.97 -13.06
C PRO A 43 -14.38 3.15 -12.18
N PHE A 44 -13.54 4.18 -12.11
CA PHE A 44 -13.85 5.44 -11.43
C PHE A 44 -14.91 6.23 -12.21
N PRO A 45 -15.77 7.02 -11.53
CA PRO A 45 -16.70 7.91 -12.21
C PRO A 45 -15.96 9.07 -12.89
N THR A 46 -16.62 9.75 -13.83
CA THR A 46 -16.07 10.93 -14.51
C THR A 46 -16.36 12.24 -13.77
N ALA A 47 -17.22 12.21 -12.74
CA ALA A 47 -17.61 13.35 -11.93
C ALA A 47 -17.60 12.98 -10.44
N THR A 48 -17.53 14.00 -9.57
CA THR A 48 -17.63 13.82 -8.13
C THR A 48 -18.97 13.21 -7.74
N LEU A 49 -18.97 12.32 -6.77
CA LEU A 49 -20.16 11.66 -6.25
C LEU A 49 -20.24 11.87 -4.74
N SER A 50 -21.44 12.18 -4.25
CA SER A 50 -21.76 12.17 -2.83
C SER A 50 -21.52 10.78 -2.23
N SER A 51 -21.55 10.66 -0.89
CA SER A 51 -21.28 9.34 -0.28
C SER A 51 -22.28 8.26 -0.69
N SER A 52 -23.57 8.58 -0.75
CA SER A 52 -24.61 7.65 -1.20
C SER A 52 -24.45 7.25 -2.68
N ASP A 53 -24.06 8.21 -3.53
CA ASP A 53 -23.86 7.95 -4.95
C ASP A 53 -22.56 7.16 -5.19
N ALA A 54 -21.51 7.44 -4.44
CA ALA A 54 -20.26 6.70 -4.47
C ALA A 54 -20.47 5.24 -4.06
N GLN A 55 -21.26 5.00 -3.02
CA GLN A 55 -21.66 3.64 -2.63
C GLN A 55 -22.40 2.93 -3.76
N SER A 56 -23.40 3.59 -4.36
CA SER A 56 -24.19 3.03 -5.46
C SER A 56 -23.32 2.73 -6.69
N HIS A 57 -22.38 3.62 -7.03
CA HIS A 57 -21.43 3.45 -8.12
C HIS A 57 -20.49 2.26 -7.85
N ILE A 58 -19.84 2.23 -6.68
CA ILE A 58 -18.92 1.15 -6.30
C ILE A 58 -19.63 -0.20 -6.32
N VAL A 59 -20.80 -0.33 -5.69
CA VAL A 59 -21.55 -1.59 -5.64
C VAL A 59 -22.00 -2.05 -7.03
N SER A 60 -22.38 -1.13 -7.92
CA SER A 60 -22.87 -1.49 -9.26
C SER A 60 -21.77 -1.70 -10.31
N LYS A 61 -20.61 -1.08 -10.15
CA LYS A 61 -19.52 -1.09 -11.15
C LYS A 61 -18.33 -1.93 -10.75
N TRP A 62 -18.12 -2.16 -9.45
CA TRP A 62 -16.97 -2.92 -8.95
C TRP A 62 -17.41 -4.35 -8.63
N SER A 63 -16.52 -5.31 -8.87
CA SER A 63 -16.75 -6.74 -8.67
C SER A 63 -16.57 -7.14 -7.20
N LEU A 64 -17.36 -6.57 -6.29
CA LEU A 64 -17.20 -6.81 -4.85
C LEU A 64 -17.55 -8.26 -4.47
N SER A 65 -16.69 -8.92 -3.71
CA SER A 65 -16.83 -10.34 -3.33
C SER A 65 -18.12 -10.65 -2.58
N LYS A 66 -18.62 -9.67 -1.80
CA LYS A 66 -19.86 -9.77 -1.01
C LYS A 66 -21.02 -8.96 -1.58
N GLY A 67 -20.88 -8.41 -2.79
CA GLY A 67 -21.88 -7.54 -3.42
C GLY A 67 -22.18 -6.25 -2.63
N ARG A 68 -21.31 -5.86 -1.68
CA ARG A 68 -21.45 -4.67 -0.86
C ARG A 68 -20.09 -4.20 -0.35
N ILE A 69 -20.01 -2.94 0.08
CA ILE A 69 -18.93 -2.44 0.92
C ILE A 69 -19.11 -3.02 2.33
N GLN A 70 -18.06 -3.62 2.89
CA GLN A 70 -18.11 -4.39 4.13
C GLN A 70 -18.28 -3.47 5.34
N ASP A 71 -17.43 -2.44 5.43
CA ASP A 71 -17.36 -1.49 6.53
C ASP A 71 -17.21 -0.06 5.98
N GLY A 72 -17.79 0.92 6.67
CA GLY A 72 -17.61 2.35 6.41
C GLY A 72 -18.09 2.89 5.06
N PRO A 73 -19.21 2.42 4.46
CA PRO A 73 -19.67 2.97 3.17
C PRO A 73 -19.91 4.49 3.21
N GLN A 74 -20.40 5.01 4.34
CA GLN A 74 -20.64 6.43 4.59
C GLN A 74 -19.36 7.29 4.60
N ASN A 75 -18.19 6.67 4.71
CA ASN A 75 -16.90 7.35 4.73
C ASN A 75 -16.29 7.49 3.33
N LEU A 76 -16.94 6.95 2.29
CA LEU A 76 -16.47 7.00 0.92
C LEU A 76 -17.19 8.10 0.15
N ALA A 77 -16.46 8.86 -0.65
CA ALA A 77 -16.99 9.80 -1.63
C ALA A 77 -16.02 9.93 -2.81
N PHE A 78 -16.52 10.27 -3.99
CA PHE A 78 -15.66 10.69 -5.11
C PHE A 78 -15.60 12.22 -5.14
N VAL A 79 -14.42 12.79 -4.94
CA VAL A 79 -14.23 14.24 -4.81
C VAL A 79 -13.24 14.75 -5.86
N SER A 80 -13.23 16.06 -6.10
CA SER A 80 -12.15 16.68 -6.87
C SER A 80 -10.84 16.43 -6.16
N ASP A 81 -9.79 16.07 -6.91
CA ASP A 81 -8.48 15.83 -6.34
C ASP A 81 -7.93 17.11 -5.67
N PRO A 82 -7.77 17.10 -4.32
CA PRO A 82 -7.31 18.28 -3.60
C PRO A 82 -5.81 18.56 -3.78
N PHE A 83 -5.05 17.66 -4.41
CA PHE A 83 -3.60 17.76 -4.61
C PHE A 83 -3.19 18.13 -6.04
N LEU A 84 -4.15 18.41 -6.94
CA LEU A 84 -3.87 18.83 -8.33
C LEU A 84 -2.97 20.06 -8.45
N SER A 85 -2.87 20.85 -7.39
CA SER A 85 -2.05 22.08 -7.35
C SER A 85 -0.63 21.86 -6.82
N SER A 86 -0.30 20.66 -6.29
CA SER A 86 0.87 20.46 -5.43
C SER A 86 2.15 20.04 -6.17
N SER A 87 2.12 19.19 -7.21
CA SER A 87 3.30 18.93 -8.09
C SER A 87 3.08 17.78 -9.09
N SER A 88 3.53 18.00 -10.33
CA SER A 88 4.09 17.01 -11.28
C SER A 88 3.15 16.10 -12.12
N GLY A 89 2.86 16.58 -13.33
CA GLY A 89 3.10 15.80 -14.57
C GLY A 89 2.01 14.86 -15.10
N THR A 90 1.09 14.37 -14.29
CA THR A 90 -0.03 13.54 -14.77
C THR A 90 -1.34 14.02 -14.19
N SER A 91 -1.84 15.13 -14.74
CA SER A 91 -3.16 15.69 -14.47
C SER A 91 -4.26 14.76 -15.00
N SER A 92 -4.55 13.70 -14.26
CA SER A 92 -5.85 13.06 -14.33
C SER A 92 -6.84 14.04 -13.69
N SER A 93 -7.56 14.80 -14.51
CA SER A 93 -8.58 15.77 -14.06
C SER A 93 -9.85 15.10 -13.50
N GLY A 94 -9.83 13.79 -13.33
CA GLY A 94 -10.94 13.00 -12.81
C GLY A 94 -11.07 13.07 -11.29
N PRO A 95 -12.22 12.67 -10.74
CA PRO A 95 -12.41 12.58 -9.31
C PRO A 95 -11.53 11.48 -8.69
N VAL A 96 -11.16 11.67 -7.43
CA VAL A 96 -10.45 10.68 -6.60
C VAL A 96 -11.38 10.07 -5.56
N LEU A 97 -11.08 8.85 -5.12
CA LEU A 97 -11.80 8.23 -4.01
C LEU A 97 -11.27 8.78 -2.68
N GLN A 98 -12.08 9.57 -1.99
CA GLN A 98 -11.80 10.02 -0.63
C GLN A 98 -12.31 8.99 0.38
N VAL A 99 -11.51 8.78 1.43
CA VAL A 99 -11.87 7.98 2.60
C VAL A 99 -11.77 8.85 3.84
N THR A 100 -12.88 9.00 4.57
CA THR A 100 -12.93 9.75 5.82
C THR A 100 -12.60 8.85 7.02
N TYR A 101 -11.79 9.36 7.94
CA TYR A 101 -11.47 8.72 9.21
C TYR A 101 -11.95 9.64 10.35
N PRO A 102 -13.16 9.42 10.89
CA PRO A 102 -13.70 10.25 11.97
C PRO A 102 -12.78 10.27 13.21
N LYS A 103 -12.80 11.37 13.98
CA LYS A 103 -11.99 11.49 15.20
C LYS A 103 -12.32 10.36 16.19
N GLY A 104 -11.29 9.69 16.69
CA GLY A 104 -11.43 8.58 17.63
C GLY A 104 -11.87 7.25 17.00
N SER A 105 -12.06 7.21 15.69
CA SER A 105 -12.35 5.97 14.97
C SER A 105 -11.15 5.04 14.89
N TYR A 106 -11.42 3.75 14.79
CA TYR A 106 -10.46 2.70 14.51
C TYR A 106 -11.15 1.54 13.78
N SER A 107 -10.55 0.35 13.77
CA SER A 107 -11.04 -0.89 13.14
C SER A 107 -12.58 -1.06 13.10
N HIS A 108 -13.07 -1.81 12.12
CA HIS A 108 -14.51 -2.04 11.86
C HIS A 108 -15.23 -0.75 11.42
N ASP A 109 -16.57 -0.75 11.51
CA ASP A 109 -17.44 0.30 10.98
C ASP A 109 -17.44 1.61 11.80
N THR A 110 -16.30 1.94 12.44
CA THR A 110 -16.15 3.23 13.14
C THR A 110 -15.40 4.27 12.31
N GLY A 111 -14.59 3.85 11.33
CA GLY A 111 -13.87 4.77 10.44
C GLY A 111 -13.13 4.09 9.31
N GLY A 112 -12.78 4.87 8.28
CA GLY A 112 -12.23 4.32 7.05
C GLY A 112 -13.28 3.55 6.25
N ALA A 113 -12.83 2.66 5.37
CA ALA A 113 -13.72 1.75 4.66
C ALA A 113 -13.02 0.40 4.42
N GLN A 114 -13.82 -0.64 4.24
CA GLN A 114 -13.32 -1.96 3.88
C GLN A 114 -14.18 -2.56 2.78
N PHE A 115 -13.53 -3.03 1.72
CA PHE A 115 -14.15 -3.89 0.74
C PHE A 115 -13.13 -4.84 0.11
N GLU A 116 -13.64 -5.91 -0.49
CA GLU A 116 -12.84 -6.88 -1.24
C GLU A 116 -13.39 -6.92 -2.66
N ASN A 117 -12.54 -6.62 -3.63
CA ASN A 117 -12.89 -6.72 -5.05
C ASN A 117 -12.30 -8.01 -5.62
N LEU A 118 -13.04 -8.68 -6.49
CA LEU A 118 -12.63 -9.91 -7.16
C LEU A 118 -12.06 -9.60 -8.54
N TRP A 119 -10.90 -10.21 -8.81
CA TRP A 119 -10.29 -10.23 -10.13
C TRP A 119 -10.10 -11.68 -10.54
N ASN A 120 -11.01 -12.15 -11.37
CA ASN A 120 -11.00 -13.50 -11.91
C ASN A 120 -10.67 -13.43 -13.40
N ALA A 121 -9.92 -14.40 -13.91
CA ALA A 121 -9.77 -14.56 -15.34
C ALA A 121 -11.11 -15.00 -15.95
N THR A 122 -11.42 -14.51 -17.15
CA THR A 122 -12.67 -14.82 -17.85
C THR A 122 -12.73 -16.27 -18.34
N ASP A 123 -11.57 -16.92 -18.50
CA ASP A 123 -11.42 -18.31 -18.91
C ASP A 123 -11.38 -19.31 -17.74
N GLY A 124 -11.56 -18.83 -16.50
CA GLY A 124 -11.51 -19.65 -15.29
C GLY A 124 -10.10 -20.01 -14.83
N SER A 125 -9.05 -19.49 -15.47
CA SER A 125 -7.68 -19.64 -14.99
C SER A 125 -7.43 -18.84 -13.70
N THR A 126 -6.33 -19.17 -13.01
CA THR A 126 -5.93 -18.51 -11.76
C THR A 126 -4.67 -17.69 -11.97
N PHE A 127 -4.64 -16.48 -11.41
CA PHE A 127 -3.44 -15.65 -11.40
C PHE A 127 -2.46 -16.15 -10.33
N GLN A 128 -1.24 -16.46 -10.73
CA GLN A 128 -0.15 -16.87 -9.83
C GLN A 128 0.70 -15.67 -9.37
N SER A 129 0.72 -14.61 -10.16
CA SER A 129 1.44 -13.37 -9.89
C SER A 129 0.52 -12.19 -10.19
N MET A 130 0.47 -11.22 -9.29
CA MET A 130 -0.30 -10.00 -9.44
C MET A 130 0.49 -8.83 -8.87
N MET A 131 0.29 -7.66 -9.47
CA MET A 131 0.80 -6.39 -8.96
C MET A 131 -0.39 -5.44 -8.82
N ILE A 132 -0.43 -4.71 -7.71
CA ILE A 132 -1.36 -3.60 -7.51
C ILE A 132 -0.54 -2.30 -7.48
N SER A 133 -1.04 -1.28 -8.17
CA SER A 133 -0.47 0.07 -8.18
C SER A 133 -1.60 1.07 -7.95
N TYR A 134 -1.34 2.06 -7.11
CA TYR A 134 -2.26 3.17 -6.84
C TYR A 134 -1.46 4.36 -6.31
N GLU A 135 -2.02 5.55 -6.49
CA GLU A 135 -1.58 6.76 -5.81
C GLU A 135 -2.38 6.92 -4.52
N VAL A 136 -1.72 7.40 -3.47
CA VAL A 136 -2.36 7.69 -2.19
C VAL A 136 -1.81 8.99 -1.67
N ALA A 137 -2.71 9.87 -1.25
CA ALA A 137 -2.35 11.14 -0.64
C ALA A 137 -3.00 11.25 0.75
N PHE A 138 -2.25 11.81 1.69
CA PHE A 138 -2.71 12.08 3.05
C PHE A 138 -2.92 13.59 3.21
N ALA A 139 -3.98 14.01 3.89
CA ALA A 139 -4.22 15.44 4.15
C ALA A 139 -3.00 16.09 4.84
N ASN A 140 -2.75 17.39 4.61
CA ASN A 140 -1.59 18.10 5.16
C ASN A 140 -1.41 17.95 6.68
N ASN A 141 -2.53 17.80 7.40
CA ASN A 141 -2.58 17.66 8.86
C ASN A 141 -2.99 16.24 9.30
N PHE A 142 -2.73 15.22 8.47
CA PHE A 142 -3.06 13.84 8.79
C PHE A 142 -2.35 13.40 10.08
N ASP A 143 -3.13 12.95 11.06
CA ASP A 143 -2.62 12.42 12.32
C ASP A 143 -2.30 10.93 12.17
N TRP A 144 -1.01 10.61 12.12
CA TRP A 144 -0.52 9.24 11.95
C TRP A 144 -0.88 8.31 13.11
N VAL A 145 -1.05 8.87 14.32
CA VAL A 145 -1.29 8.15 15.58
C VAL A 145 -0.36 6.92 15.74
N LYS A 146 -0.90 5.70 15.68
CA LYS A 146 -0.16 4.42 15.81
C LYS A 146 -0.04 3.67 14.48
N GLY A 147 -0.71 4.16 13.43
CA GLY A 147 -0.79 3.49 12.14
C GLY A 147 -2.20 3.09 11.71
N GLY A 148 -2.31 2.66 10.45
CA GLY A 148 -3.54 2.20 9.82
C GLY A 148 -3.27 1.42 8.54
N LYS A 149 -4.33 0.91 7.92
CA LYS A 149 -4.23 -0.05 6.81
C LYS A 149 -4.48 0.64 5.48
N LEU A 150 -3.74 0.24 4.47
CA LEU A 150 -3.91 0.63 3.08
C LEU A 150 -4.29 -0.59 2.22
N PRO A 151 -4.85 -0.37 1.01
CA PRO A 151 -5.19 -1.44 0.09
C PRO A 151 -4.01 -2.35 -0.25
N GLY A 152 -4.30 -3.60 -0.56
CA GLY A 152 -3.29 -4.57 -0.99
C GLY A 152 -3.91 -5.84 -1.54
N LEU A 153 -3.06 -6.83 -1.82
CA LEU A 153 -3.48 -8.08 -2.45
C LEU A 153 -3.94 -9.10 -1.42
N ARG A 154 -4.82 -9.98 -1.89
CA ARG A 154 -5.34 -11.13 -1.17
C ARG A 154 -5.51 -12.27 -2.16
N GLY A 155 -5.24 -13.49 -1.74
CA GLY A 155 -5.47 -14.68 -2.56
C GLY A 155 -5.80 -15.91 -1.75
N GLY A 156 -6.05 -17.00 -2.46
CA GLY A 156 -6.38 -18.32 -1.92
C GLY A 156 -7.89 -18.63 -1.88
N PRO A 157 -8.23 -19.93 -1.77
CA PRO A 157 -9.59 -20.43 -1.93
C PRO A 157 -10.56 -20.02 -0.81
N ASN A 158 -10.07 -19.78 0.39
CA ASN A 158 -10.92 -19.27 1.46
C ASN A 158 -11.16 -17.78 1.21
N ALA A 159 -12.41 -17.36 1.08
CA ALA A 159 -12.82 -15.96 0.88
C ALA A 159 -12.94 -15.17 2.20
N VAL A 160 -12.83 -15.82 3.36
CA VAL A 160 -12.95 -15.19 4.68
C VAL A 160 -11.73 -15.53 5.53
N GLY A 161 -11.02 -14.52 6.05
CA GLY A 161 -9.83 -14.72 6.90
C GLY A 161 -8.63 -13.92 6.43
N CYS A 162 -7.42 -14.37 6.81
CA CYS A 162 -6.15 -13.70 6.51
C CYS A 162 -6.12 -12.21 6.87
N SER A 163 -6.84 -11.88 7.94
CA SER A 163 -7.06 -10.54 8.47
C SER A 163 -7.68 -10.65 9.87
N GLY A 164 -7.61 -9.57 10.65
CA GLY A 164 -8.28 -9.50 11.96
C GLY A 164 -7.85 -10.56 12.98
N GLY A 165 -6.62 -11.09 12.83
CA GLY A 165 -6.08 -12.16 13.69
C GLY A 165 -6.38 -13.59 13.23
N ASN A 166 -7.06 -13.77 12.09
CA ASN A 166 -7.23 -15.09 11.50
C ASN A 166 -5.98 -15.48 10.71
N GLN A 167 -5.10 -16.26 11.34
CA GLN A 167 -3.84 -16.71 10.74
C GLN A 167 -4.07 -17.74 9.62
N PRO A 168 -3.31 -17.67 8.52
CA PRO A 168 -3.41 -18.64 7.44
C PRO A 168 -2.80 -19.98 7.82
N THR A 169 -3.42 -21.04 7.32
CA THR A 169 -2.90 -22.42 7.37
C THR A 169 -1.82 -22.69 6.32
N GLY A 170 -1.70 -21.82 5.32
CA GLY A 170 -0.83 -21.96 4.16
C GLY A 170 -1.45 -22.66 2.95
N ARG A 171 -2.71 -23.07 3.06
CA ARG A 171 -3.49 -23.65 1.95
C ARG A 171 -4.82 -22.93 1.71
N ASP A 172 -5.20 -22.03 2.60
CA ASP A 172 -6.50 -21.38 2.69
C ASP A 172 -6.49 -19.97 2.09
N CYS A 173 -5.61 -19.09 2.55
CA CYS A 173 -5.50 -17.74 2.01
C CYS A 173 -4.14 -17.09 2.33
N PHE A 174 -3.92 -15.92 1.74
CA PHE A 174 -2.92 -14.97 2.18
C PHE A 174 -3.43 -13.53 1.97
N SER A 175 -2.84 -12.56 2.67
CA SER A 175 -2.97 -11.14 2.33
C SER A 175 -1.65 -10.41 2.47
N THR A 176 -1.43 -9.41 1.62
CA THR A 176 -0.29 -8.50 1.65
C THR A 176 -0.80 -7.07 1.46
N ARG A 177 -0.99 -6.37 2.58
CA ARG A 177 -1.44 -4.98 2.60
C ARG A 177 -0.27 -4.06 2.87
N LEU A 178 -0.43 -2.78 2.56
CA LEU A 178 0.43 -1.76 3.13
C LEU A 178 -0.16 -1.26 4.44
N MET A 179 0.70 -0.80 5.34
CA MET A 179 0.29 -0.04 6.52
C MET A 179 1.15 1.21 6.65
N TRP A 180 0.53 2.30 7.09
CA TRP A 180 1.28 3.38 7.72
C TRP A 180 1.43 3.10 9.20
N ARG A 181 2.47 3.66 9.80
CA ARG A 181 2.78 3.65 11.23
C ARG A 181 2.93 5.09 11.70
N LYS A 182 3.37 5.23 12.95
CA LYS A 182 3.71 6.52 13.53
C LYS A 182 4.69 7.27 12.60
N ASP A 183 4.51 8.58 12.52
CA ASP A 183 5.38 9.50 11.76
C ASP A 183 5.45 9.16 10.26
N GLY A 184 4.39 8.54 9.71
CA GLY A 184 4.30 8.19 8.29
C GLY A 184 5.12 6.97 7.86
N ALA A 185 5.81 6.29 8.77
CA ALA A 185 6.62 5.12 8.41
C ALA A 185 5.74 4.03 7.75
N GLY A 186 6.16 3.55 6.58
CA GLY A 186 5.46 2.52 5.83
C GLY A 186 5.95 1.11 6.16
N GLU A 187 5.09 0.11 5.96
CA GLU A 187 5.45 -1.30 5.98
C GLU A 187 4.59 -2.10 5.01
N ILE A 188 5.08 -3.28 4.62
CA ILE A 188 4.21 -4.34 4.12
C ILE A 188 3.71 -5.12 5.35
N TYR A 189 2.41 -5.36 5.40
CA TYR A 189 1.74 -6.06 6.47
C TYR A 189 1.04 -7.31 5.93
N GLY A 190 1.64 -8.47 6.19
CA GLY A 190 1.26 -9.72 5.56
C GLY A 190 0.66 -10.75 6.50
N TYR A 191 -0.39 -11.42 6.03
CA TYR A 191 -0.87 -12.69 6.58
C TYR A 191 -0.47 -13.78 5.62
N PHE A 192 0.57 -14.53 5.98
CA PHE A 192 1.05 -15.73 5.29
C PHE A 192 1.67 -16.65 6.36
N PRO A 193 1.88 -17.95 6.08
CA PRO A 193 2.46 -18.86 7.05
C PRO A 193 3.78 -18.32 7.61
N THR A 194 3.86 -18.22 8.93
CA THR A 194 5.05 -17.66 9.59
C THR A 194 6.27 -18.54 9.31
N GLN A 195 7.29 -17.96 8.68
CA GLN A 195 8.58 -18.60 8.47
C GLN A 195 9.50 -18.25 9.64
N LYS A 196 9.56 -19.13 10.66
CA LYS A 196 10.25 -18.86 11.93
C LYS A 196 11.70 -18.41 11.76
N GLU A 197 12.41 -18.96 10.78
CA GLU A 197 13.80 -18.64 10.47
C GLU A 197 13.98 -17.17 10.06
N ARG A 198 12.99 -16.62 9.34
CA ARG A 198 13.00 -15.23 8.88
C ARG A 198 12.66 -14.23 9.97
N CYS A 199 12.07 -14.67 11.09
CA CYS A 199 11.74 -13.78 12.22
C CYS A 199 12.98 -13.20 12.93
N ASN A 200 14.17 -13.70 12.61
CA ASN A 200 15.44 -13.14 13.09
C ASN A 200 16.01 -12.06 12.15
N GLU A 201 15.43 -11.86 10.96
CA GLU A 201 15.84 -10.78 10.05
C GLU A 201 15.38 -9.43 10.60
N ASN A 202 16.26 -8.42 10.61
CA ASN A 202 15.95 -7.09 11.14
C ASN A 202 14.75 -6.42 10.43
N SER A 203 14.50 -6.76 9.16
CA SER A 203 13.38 -6.24 8.37
C SER A 203 12.06 -6.98 8.63
N ILE A 204 12.05 -8.06 9.41
CA ILE A 204 10.87 -8.91 9.62
C ILE A 204 10.46 -8.89 11.09
N GLN A 205 9.24 -8.44 11.38
CA GLN A 205 8.64 -8.47 12.71
C GLN A 205 7.46 -9.43 12.69
N CYS A 206 7.72 -10.68 13.09
CA CYS A 206 6.68 -11.69 13.23
C CYS A 206 5.75 -11.40 14.41
N ASN A 207 4.50 -11.83 14.30
CA ASN A 207 3.50 -11.73 15.36
C ASN A 207 2.69 -13.03 15.39
N SER A 208 2.42 -13.57 16.58
CA SER A 208 1.66 -14.82 16.74
C SER A 208 0.16 -14.62 16.48
N ASP A 209 -0.36 -13.44 16.78
CA ASP A 209 -1.80 -13.18 16.85
C ASP A 209 -2.29 -12.44 15.60
N TYR A 210 -1.39 -11.72 14.93
CA TYR A 210 -1.69 -10.84 13.80
C TYR A 210 -0.66 -11.00 12.67
N GLY A 211 -0.76 -10.15 11.65
CA GLY A 211 0.14 -10.16 10.50
C GLY A 211 1.60 -9.85 10.84
N THR A 212 2.50 -10.30 9.97
CA THR A 212 3.93 -10.00 10.00
C THR A 212 4.19 -8.64 9.35
N SER A 213 4.96 -7.77 10.01
CA SER A 213 5.43 -6.53 9.40
C SER A 213 6.76 -6.76 8.70
N ILE A 214 6.86 -6.31 7.45
CA ILE A 214 8.05 -6.43 6.60
C ILE A 214 8.53 -5.03 6.23
N SER A 215 9.82 -4.79 6.41
CA SER A 215 10.55 -3.57 6.06
C SER A 215 9.93 -2.29 6.64
N ARG A 216 9.40 -2.35 7.87
CA ARG A 216 8.83 -1.18 8.54
C ARG A 216 9.87 -0.05 8.59
N GLY A 217 9.50 1.12 8.09
CA GLY A 217 10.33 2.32 8.09
C GLY A 217 11.37 2.38 6.97
N SER A 218 11.41 1.39 6.06
CA SER A 218 12.28 1.48 4.87
C SER A 218 11.73 2.42 3.79
N PHE A 219 10.46 2.83 3.92
CA PHE A 219 9.81 3.87 3.14
C PHE A 219 8.83 4.62 4.05
N SER A 220 8.35 5.79 3.62
CA SER A 220 7.42 6.61 4.40
C SER A 220 6.41 7.30 3.49
N PHE A 221 5.24 7.55 4.05
CA PHE A 221 4.22 8.43 3.48
C PHE A 221 4.40 9.83 4.04
N ALA A 222 4.20 10.84 3.20
CA ALA A 222 4.19 12.22 3.63
C ALA A 222 2.75 12.74 3.66
N ALA A 223 2.49 13.64 4.59
CA ALA A 223 1.24 14.38 4.62
C ALA A 223 1.33 15.55 3.64
N GLY A 224 0.25 15.78 2.91
CA GLY A 224 0.09 16.92 2.00
C GLY A 224 0.53 16.69 0.55
N GLN A 225 0.78 15.44 0.18
CA GLN A 225 1.18 15.01 -1.16
C GLN A 225 0.70 13.59 -1.42
#